data_AF-A0AAE1N875-F1
#
_entry.id   AF-A0AAE1N875-F1
#
_cell.length_a   1.000
_cell.length_b   1.000
_cell.length_c   1.000
_cell.angle_alpha   90.00
_cell.angle_beta   90.00
_cell.angle_gamma   90.00
#
_symmetry.space_group_name_H-M   'P 1'
#
loop_
_entity.id
_entity.type
_entity.pdbx_description
1 polymer ?
#
loop_
_entity_poly.entity_id
_entity_poly.type
_entity_poly.pdbx_seq_one_letter_code
_entity_poly.pdbx_strand_id
1 'polypeptide(L)'
;MASFYPNELWHGRRMTSRDYEALCGRPTPDRVYRALHQDLQLLHRSHSTFFVLGATGNVYTVTLSISPSCSCPDPVTPCKHILFVLIRVLGVSPDDDHILQSPIPLSEHRRLLDQPTSPATLADAGIRQMFPQLFFNWKQARADNNVEVEDGSSCPICLNEMKKEEKILACGACRNPIHELCFARWKKSKVNRIPSCVMCRAPWKDDDYDQHMYLNLSAYTRQLNDED
;
A
#
# COMPACT_ATOMS: atom_id res chain seq x y z
N MET A 1 4.01 8.89 -29.56
CA MET A 1 5.00 9.22 -28.52
C MET A 1 4.24 9.73 -27.31
N ALA A 2 3.85 8.84 -26.39
CA ALA A 2 3.07 9.22 -25.22
C ALA A 2 4.00 9.79 -24.15
N SER A 3 3.69 11.00 -23.72
CA SER A 3 4.37 11.73 -22.65
C SER A 3 4.24 10.98 -21.32
N PHE A 4 5.31 10.31 -20.93
CA PHE A 4 5.53 9.81 -19.57
C PHE A 4 5.64 11.00 -18.63
N TYR A 5 4.79 11.09 -17.61
CA TYR A 5 4.89 12.11 -16.57
C TYR A 5 6.04 11.76 -15.61
N PRO A 6 7.20 12.45 -15.64
CA PRO A 6 8.39 12.09 -14.86
C PRO A 6 8.41 12.73 -13.46
N ASN A 7 7.25 13.10 -12.92
CA ASN A 7 7.15 13.99 -11.76
C ASN A 7 6.89 13.30 -10.42
N GLU A 8 6.99 11.97 -10.33
CA GLU A 8 6.93 11.29 -9.04
C GLU A 8 8.32 11.25 -8.38
N LEU A 9 8.40 11.80 -7.16
CA LEU A 9 9.62 11.88 -6.37
C LEU A 9 9.85 10.58 -5.60
N TRP A 10 10.87 9.81 -5.99
CA TRP A 10 11.34 8.66 -5.21
C TRP A 10 12.63 9.04 -4.48
N HIS A 11 12.65 8.90 -3.14
CA HIS A 11 13.77 9.31 -2.28
C HIS A 11 14.20 10.79 -2.40
N GLY A 12 13.30 11.69 -2.81
CA GLY A 12 13.62 13.12 -2.94
C GLY A 12 14.55 13.44 -4.12
N ARG A 13 14.75 12.50 -5.04
CA ARG A 13 15.37 12.75 -6.35
C ARG A 13 14.33 12.57 -7.46
N ARG A 14 14.50 13.32 -8.56
CA ARG A 14 13.78 13.04 -9.81
C ARG A 14 14.18 11.64 -10.27
N MET A 15 13.22 10.74 -10.39
CA MET A 15 13.45 9.40 -10.93
C MET A 15 13.95 9.51 -12.36
N THR A 16 15.05 8.83 -12.67
CA THR A 16 15.49 8.69 -14.07
C THR A 16 14.69 7.59 -14.76
N SER A 17 14.62 7.61 -16.10
CA SER A 17 13.99 6.53 -16.88
C SER A 17 14.55 5.15 -16.52
N ARG A 18 15.85 5.07 -16.18
CA ARG A 18 16.52 3.83 -15.79
C ARG A 18 16.14 3.35 -14.39
N ASP A 19 15.89 4.27 -13.46
CA ASP A 19 15.40 3.90 -12.11
C ASP A 19 13.97 3.36 -12.18
N TYR A 20 13.15 3.91 -13.08
CA TYR A 20 11.79 3.41 -13.34
C TYR A 20 11.82 2.03 -14.01
N GLU A 21 12.68 1.81 -15.01
CA GLU A 21 12.90 0.50 -15.65
C GLU A 21 13.44 -0.57 -14.69
N ALA A 22 14.20 -0.18 -13.65
CA ALA A 22 14.69 -1.12 -12.65
C ALA A 22 13.60 -1.53 -11.63
N LEU A 23 12.60 -0.67 -11.41
CA LEU A 23 11.50 -0.90 -10.48
C LEU A 23 10.26 -1.48 -11.16
N CYS A 24 10.12 -1.32 -12.48
CA CYS A 24 9.03 -1.84 -13.29
C CYS A 24 9.57 -2.87 -14.29
N GLY A 25 9.08 -4.11 -14.25
CA GLY A 25 9.57 -5.12 -15.18
C GLY A 25 8.85 -6.46 -15.11
N ARG A 26 9.48 -7.49 -15.67
CA ARG A 26 8.99 -8.88 -15.60
C ARG A 26 8.91 -9.34 -14.15
N PRO A 27 7.80 -9.98 -13.74
CA PRO A 27 7.71 -10.56 -12.42
C PRO A 27 8.74 -11.68 -12.27
N THR A 28 9.38 -11.76 -11.11
CA THR A 28 10.24 -12.90 -10.81
C THR A 28 9.40 -14.14 -10.48
N PRO A 29 9.90 -15.37 -10.72
CA PRO A 29 9.19 -16.59 -10.37
C PRO A 29 8.76 -16.66 -8.89
N ASP A 30 9.59 -16.15 -7.97
CA ASP A 30 9.25 -16.06 -6.53
C ASP A 30 8.01 -15.18 -6.29
N ARG A 31 7.86 -14.07 -7.02
CA ARG A 31 6.69 -13.18 -6.88
C ARG A 31 5.41 -13.84 -7.38
N VAL A 32 5.49 -14.54 -8.51
CA VAL A 32 4.39 -15.34 -9.06
C VAL A 32 4.01 -16.45 -8.08
N TYR A 33 5.01 -17.16 -7.55
CA TYR A 33 4.80 -18.21 -6.54
C TYR A 33 4.07 -17.66 -5.31
N ARG A 34 4.49 -16.51 -4.77
CA ARG A 34 3.83 -15.87 -3.62
C ARG A 34 2.40 -15.44 -3.91
N ALA A 35 2.13 -14.93 -5.12
CA ALA A 35 0.78 -14.54 -5.52
C ALA A 35 -0.18 -15.74 -5.61
N LEU A 36 0.36 -16.90 -6.01
CA LEU A 36 -0.39 -18.15 -6.13
C LEU A 36 -0.64 -18.83 -4.79
N HIS A 37 0.38 -18.92 -3.93
CA HIS A 37 0.37 -19.81 -2.76
C HIS A 37 0.14 -19.12 -1.42
N GLN A 38 0.29 -17.79 -1.33
CA GLN A 38 0.00 -17.09 -0.08
C GLN A 38 -1.49 -16.83 0.08
N ASP A 39 -1.91 -16.73 1.34
CA ASP A 39 -3.27 -16.38 1.74
C ASP A 39 -3.56 -14.91 1.42
N LEU A 40 -3.93 -14.68 0.17
CA LEU A 40 -4.38 -13.41 -0.38
C LEU A 40 -5.84 -13.57 -0.76
N GLN A 41 -6.67 -12.62 -0.34
CA GLN A 41 -8.10 -12.64 -0.61
C GLN A 41 -8.57 -11.27 -1.09
N LEU A 42 -9.61 -11.25 -1.92
CA LEU A 42 -10.24 -10.04 -2.39
C LEU A 42 -11.41 -9.67 -1.49
N LEU A 43 -11.35 -8.48 -0.90
CA LEU A 43 -12.43 -7.93 -0.08
C LEU A 43 -13.50 -7.26 -0.94
N HIS A 44 -13.05 -6.40 -1.84
CA HIS A 44 -13.94 -5.59 -2.66
C HIS A 44 -13.27 -5.19 -3.97
N ARG A 45 -14.08 -5.04 -5.02
CA ARG A 45 -13.67 -4.50 -6.31
C ARG A 45 -14.59 -3.34 -6.66
N SER A 46 -13.99 -2.21 -7.00
CA SER A 46 -14.65 -1.03 -7.55
C SER A 46 -14.01 -0.69 -8.90
N HIS A 47 -14.54 -1.27 -9.98
CA HIS A 47 -14.04 -1.12 -11.35
C HIS A 47 -12.55 -1.49 -11.46
N SER A 48 -11.65 -0.50 -11.52
CA SER A 48 -10.20 -0.64 -11.62
C SER A 48 -9.48 -0.71 -10.27
N THR A 49 -10.19 -0.56 -9.15
CA THR A 49 -9.61 -0.59 -7.81
C THR A 49 -9.99 -1.88 -7.09
N PHE A 50 -8.99 -2.56 -6.54
CA PHE A 50 -9.12 -3.85 -5.86
C PHE A 50 -8.58 -3.73 -4.43
N PHE A 51 -9.37 -4.18 -3.47
CA PHE A 51 -9.00 -4.21 -2.06
C PHE A 51 -8.59 -5.63 -1.68
N VAL A 52 -7.29 -5.83 -1.49
CA VAL A 52 -6.67 -7.14 -1.27
C VAL A 52 -6.31 -7.28 0.20
N LEU A 53 -6.83 -8.31 0.85
CA LEU A 53 -6.43 -8.74 2.17
C LEU A 53 -5.14 -9.57 2.05
N GLY A 54 -4.08 -9.15 2.73
CA GLY A 54 -2.83 -9.88 2.83
C GLY A 54 -2.84 -10.92 3.96
N ALA A 55 -1.88 -11.85 3.92
CA ALA A 55 -1.73 -12.92 4.91
C ALA A 55 -1.58 -12.45 6.37
N THR A 56 -1.15 -11.21 6.60
CA THR A 56 -1.04 -10.61 7.95
C THR A 56 -2.31 -9.85 8.37
N GLY A 57 -3.38 -9.94 7.59
CA GLY A 57 -4.62 -9.19 7.80
C GLY A 57 -4.58 -7.74 7.32
N ASN A 58 -3.47 -7.24 6.79
CA ASN A 58 -3.39 -5.88 6.23
C ASN A 58 -4.15 -5.76 4.91
N VAL A 59 -4.89 -4.68 4.75
CA VAL A 59 -5.58 -4.36 3.49
C VAL A 59 -4.68 -3.51 2.60
N TYR A 60 -4.45 -4.00 1.38
CA TYR A 60 -3.72 -3.31 0.32
C TYR A 60 -4.66 -2.96 -0.82
N THR A 61 -4.64 -1.69 -1.21
CA THR A 61 -5.31 -1.22 -2.43
C THR A 61 -4.40 -1.43 -3.63
N VAL A 62 -4.92 -2.12 -4.64
CA VAL A 62 -4.32 -2.28 -5.98
C VAL A 62 -5.16 -1.50 -6.97
N THR A 63 -4.53 -0.65 -7.78
CA THR A 63 -5.19 0.10 -8.84
C THR A 63 -4.68 -0.40 -10.18
N LEU A 64 -5.57 -1.00 -10.96
CA LEU A 64 -5.27 -1.52 -12.29
C LEU A 64 -5.34 -0.38 -13.33
N SER A 65 -4.18 0.08 -13.74
CA SER A 65 -3.99 1.02 -14.86
C SER A 65 -3.01 0.42 -15.87
N ILE A 66 -2.67 1.15 -16.92
CA ILE A 66 -1.56 0.78 -17.84
C ILE A 66 -0.28 0.49 -17.05
N SER A 67 -0.01 1.29 -16.02
CA SER A 67 1.04 1.02 -15.02
C SER A 67 0.35 0.67 -13.70
N PRO A 68 0.13 -0.61 -13.40
CA PRO A 68 -0.57 -1.00 -12.17
C PRO A 68 0.19 -0.54 -10.94
N SER A 69 -0.53 -0.10 -9.91
CA SER A 69 0.06 0.36 -8.66
C SER A 69 -0.52 -0.37 -7.46
N CYS A 70 0.26 -0.49 -6.39
CA CYS A 70 -0.16 -1.08 -5.14
C CYS A 70 0.35 -0.26 -3.97
N SER A 71 -0.49 -0.13 -2.94
CA SER A 71 -0.14 0.55 -1.68
C SER A 71 0.81 -0.25 -0.77
N CYS A 72 1.17 -1.47 -1.13
CA CYS A 72 2.08 -2.30 -0.32
C CYS A 72 3.49 -1.71 -0.25
N PRO A 73 4.29 -2.05 0.77
CA PRO A 73 5.64 -1.49 0.95
C PRO A 73 6.68 -2.06 -0.02
N ASP A 74 6.32 -2.97 -0.93
CA ASP A 74 7.21 -3.52 -1.96
C ASP A 74 7.53 -2.44 -3.00
N PRO A 75 8.80 -2.03 -3.15
CA PRO A 75 9.17 -0.96 -4.07
C PRO A 75 9.16 -1.39 -5.54
N VAL A 76 9.08 -2.69 -5.83
CA VAL A 76 9.17 -3.23 -7.19
C VAL A 76 7.80 -3.66 -7.68
N THR A 77 7.51 -3.31 -8.93
CA THR A 77 6.24 -3.53 -9.63
C THR A 77 6.46 -4.46 -10.84
N PRO A 78 5.62 -5.49 -11.03
CA PRO A 78 4.46 -5.83 -10.21
C PRO A 78 4.86 -6.56 -8.92
N CYS A 79 4.22 -6.18 -7.82
CA CYS A 79 4.32 -6.88 -6.54
C CYS A 79 3.40 -8.11 -6.54
N LYS A 80 3.52 -8.96 -5.53
CA LYS A 80 2.67 -10.14 -5.37
C LYS A 80 1.16 -9.83 -5.35
N HIS A 81 0.75 -8.65 -4.86
CA HIS A 81 -0.67 -8.27 -4.81
C HIS A 81 -1.22 -7.89 -6.19
N ILE A 82 -0.42 -7.24 -7.03
CA ILE A 82 -0.79 -6.97 -8.42
C ILE A 82 -0.90 -8.29 -9.19
N LEU A 83 0.08 -9.18 -9.01
CA LEU A 83 0.06 -10.51 -9.62
C LEU A 83 -1.12 -11.36 -9.13
N PHE A 84 -1.48 -11.26 -7.84
CA PHE A 84 -2.69 -11.90 -7.30
C PHE A 84 -3.94 -11.43 -8.02
N VAL A 85 -4.08 -10.11 -8.24
CA VAL A 85 -5.23 -9.55 -8.98
C VAL A 85 -5.24 -10.05 -10.43
N LEU A 86 -4.12 -9.99 -11.14
CA LEU A 86 -4.05 -10.44 -12.53
C LEU A 86 -4.35 -11.94 -12.64
N ILE A 87 -3.65 -12.78 -11.87
CA ILE A 87 -3.67 -14.23 -12.03
C ILE A 87 -4.93 -14.84 -11.42
N ARG A 88 -5.15 -14.59 -10.12
CA ARG A 88 -6.21 -15.28 -9.37
C ARG A 88 -7.57 -14.57 -9.51
N VAL A 89 -7.58 -13.24 -9.45
CA VAL A 89 -8.84 -12.48 -9.46
C VAL A 89 -9.42 -12.36 -10.87
N LEU A 90 -8.58 -12.04 -11.86
CA LEU A 90 -8.98 -11.81 -13.25
C LEU A 90 -8.73 -13.03 -14.16
N GLY A 91 -7.98 -14.04 -13.70
CA GLY A 91 -7.79 -15.29 -14.44
C GLY A 91 -6.75 -15.20 -15.56
N VAL A 92 -5.80 -14.27 -15.47
CA VAL A 92 -4.64 -14.24 -16.38
C VAL A 92 -3.77 -15.48 -16.12
N SER A 93 -3.28 -16.12 -17.18
CA SER A 93 -2.37 -17.26 -17.03
C SER A 93 -1.07 -16.82 -16.35
N PRO A 94 -0.53 -17.58 -15.38
CA PRO A 94 0.78 -17.30 -14.79
C PRO A 94 1.93 -17.33 -15.83
N ASP A 95 1.71 -17.99 -16.98
CA ASP A 95 2.68 -18.06 -18.08
C ASP A 95 2.56 -16.88 -19.06
N ASP A 96 1.56 -16.01 -18.91
CA ASP A 96 1.36 -14.84 -19.78
C ASP A 96 2.21 -13.66 -19.32
N ASP A 97 3.52 -13.78 -19.55
CA ASP A 97 4.52 -12.77 -19.23
C ASP A 97 4.15 -11.38 -19.76
N HIS A 98 3.44 -11.27 -20.89
CA HIS A 98 3.15 -9.99 -21.54
C HIS A 98 2.14 -9.16 -20.74
N ILE A 99 1.17 -9.82 -20.12
CA ILE A 99 0.15 -9.18 -19.29
C ILE A 99 0.65 -8.98 -17.86
N LEU A 100 1.49 -9.89 -17.37
CA LEU A 100 2.04 -9.81 -16.01
C LEU A 100 3.20 -8.81 -15.87
N GLN A 101 3.65 -8.19 -16.95
CA GLN A 101 4.63 -7.11 -16.95
C GLN A 101 4.00 -5.76 -16.63
N SER A 102 4.83 -4.81 -16.20
CA SER A 102 4.48 -3.39 -16.14
C SER A 102 5.36 -2.63 -17.15
N PRO A 103 4.78 -1.86 -18.08
CA PRO A 103 3.35 -1.57 -18.25
C PRO A 103 2.56 -2.68 -18.96
N ILE A 104 1.26 -2.74 -18.67
CA ILE A 104 0.29 -3.61 -19.35
C ILE A 104 -0.08 -3.00 -20.71
N PRO A 105 -0.16 -3.79 -21.79
CA PRO A 105 -0.62 -3.30 -23.09
C PRO A 105 -2.03 -2.69 -23.03
N LEU A 106 -2.25 -1.57 -23.73
CA LEU A 106 -3.54 -0.84 -23.74
C LEU A 106 -4.75 -1.70 -24.12
N SER A 107 -4.59 -2.57 -25.12
CA SER A 107 -5.65 -3.50 -25.57
C SER A 107 -6.03 -4.48 -24.48
N GLU A 108 -5.04 -4.97 -23.73
CA GLU A 108 -5.22 -5.91 -22.63
C GLU A 108 -5.81 -5.23 -21.40
N HIS A 109 -5.39 -4.00 -21.09
CA HIS A 109 -5.89 -3.25 -19.93
C HIS A 109 -7.42 -3.11 -19.94
N ARG A 110 -8.02 -2.77 -21.08
CA ARG A 110 -9.49 -2.70 -21.21
C ARG A 110 -10.15 -4.07 -21.02
N ARG A 111 -9.60 -5.10 -21.67
CA ARG A 111 -10.09 -6.48 -21.54
C ARG A 111 -10.07 -6.96 -20.10
N LEU A 112 -9.03 -6.63 -19.34
CA LEU A 112 -8.89 -6.97 -17.92
C LEU A 112 -9.92 -6.27 -17.05
N LEU A 113 -10.26 -5.00 -17.34
CA LEU A 113 -11.29 -4.27 -16.58
C LEU A 113 -12.69 -4.86 -16.80
N ASP A 114 -12.95 -5.42 -17.97
CA ASP A 114 -14.24 -6.06 -18.30
C ASP A 114 -14.34 -7.50 -17.78
N GLN A 115 -13.23 -8.12 -17.38
CA GLN A 115 -13.25 -9.50 -16.87
C GLN A 115 -14.00 -9.60 -15.53
N PRO A 116 -14.80 -10.67 -15.33
CA PRO A 116 -15.46 -10.93 -14.07
C PRO A 116 -14.44 -11.29 -12.98
N THR A 117 -14.82 -11.03 -11.73
CA THR A 117 -14.03 -11.40 -10.56
C THR A 117 -14.22 -12.89 -10.25
N SER A 118 -13.13 -13.64 -10.10
CA SER A 118 -13.17 -15.04 -9.68
C SER A 118 -13.73 -15.20 -8.26
N PRO A 119 -14.84 -15.93 -8.05
CA PRO A 119 -15.45 -16.10 -6.72
C PRO A 119 -14.54 -16.80 -5.70
N ALA A 120 -13.67 -17.69 -6.15
CA ALA A 120 -12.75 -18.46 -5.29
C ALA A 120 -11.67 -17.60 -4.62
N THR A 121 -11.52 -16.34 -5.05
CA THR A 121 -10.56 -15.39 -4.46
C THR A 121 -11.17 -14.50 -3.40
N LEU A 122 -12.49 -14.52 -3.24
CA LEU A 122 -13.18 -13.63 -2.33
C LEU A 122 -12.88 -14.01 -0.88
N ALA A 123 -12.68 -12.98 -0.05
CA ALA A 123 -12.63 -13.16 1.40
C ALA A 123 -13.98 -13.66 1.94
N ASP A 124 -14.01 -14.04 3.21
CA ASP A 124 -15.25 -14.42 3.87
C ASP A 124 -16.36 -13.36 3.70
N ALA A 125 -17.61 -13.83 3.60
CA ALA A 125 -18.77 -12.96 3.38
C ALA A 125 -18.97 -11.95 4.52
N GLY A 126 -18.77 -12.34 5.78
CA GLY A 126 -18.91 -11.47 6.95
C GLY A 126 -17.90 -10.32 6.91
N ILE A 127 -16.63 -10.63 6.66
CA ILE A 127 -15.58 -9.60 6.55
C ILE A 127 -15.85 -8.66 5.38
N ARG A 128 -16.30 -9.18 4.23
CA ARG A 128 -16.65 -8.36 3.06
C ARG A 128 -17.81 -7.41 3.32
N GLN A 129 -18.81 -7.83 4.11
CA GLN A 129 -19.94 -6.97 4.49
C GLN A 129 -19.53 -5.86 5.46
N MET A 130 -18.63 -6.15 6.39
CA MET A 130 -18.13 -5.17 7.36
C MET A 130 -17.09 -4.21 6.77
N PHE A 131 -16.34 -4.66 5.76
CA PHE A 131 -15.23 -3.92 5.17
C PHE A 131 -15.54 -2.47 4.80
N PRO A 132 -16.66 -2.13 4.10
CA PRO A 132 -16.95 -0.75 3.73
C PRO A 132 -17.04 0.20 4.92
N GLN A 133 -17.68 -0.25 6.02
CA GLN A 133 -17.81 0.55 7.23
C GLN A 133 -16.46 0.71 7.94
N LEU A 134 -15.71 -0.39 8.11
CA LEU A 134 -14.39 -0.36 8.73
C LEU A 134 -13.42 0.52 7.93
N PHE A 135 -13.47 0.44 6.60
CA PHE A 135 -12.62 1.23 5.71
C PHE A 135 -12.98 2.71 5.71
N PHE A 136 -14.28 3.05 5.77
CA PHE A 136 -14.73 4.43 5.88
C PHE A 136 -14.29 5.05 7.23
N ASN A 137 -14.55 4.34 8.34
CA ASN A 137 -14.17 4.79 9.67
C ASN A 137 -12.65 4.97 9.80
N TRP A 138 -11.88 4.03 9.26
CA TRP A 138 -10.43 4.13 9.22
C TRP A 138 -9.94 5.35 8.43
N LYS A 139 -10.53 5.61 7.26
CA LYS A 139 -10.21 6.83 6.48
C LYS A 139 -10.55 8.11 7.24
N GLN A 140 -11.68 8.14 7.94
CA GLN A 140 -12.11 9.30 8.71
C GLN A 140 -11.20 9.54 9.91
N ALA A 141 -10.90 8.50 10.69
CA ALA A 141 -9.95 8.58 11.80
C ALA A 141 -8.59 9.11 11.33
N ARG A 142 -8.15 8.73 10.12
CA ARG A 142 -6.90 9.25 9.56
C ARG A 142 -6.99 10.71 9.10
N ALA A 143 -8.15 11.16 8.61
CA ALA A 143 -8.37 12.56 8.25
C ALA A 143 -8.48 13.48 9.48
N ASP A 144 -9.10 12.98 10.55
CA ASP A 144 -9.30 13.71 11.81
C ASP A 144 -8.02 13.76 12.67
N ASN A 145 -7.09 12.82 12.48
CA ASN A 145 -5.74 12.85 13.06
C ASN A 145 -4.79 13.86 12.39
N ASN A 146 -5.29 14.79 11.57
CA ASN A 146 -4.51 15.94 11.13
C ASN A 146 -4.04 16.71 12.36
N VAL A 147 -2.75 16.53 12.69
CA VAL A 147 -2.08 17.35 13.69
C VAL A 147 -2.21 18.79 13.22
N GLU A 148 -2.94 19.63 13.96
CA GLU A 148 -2.93 21.07 13.75
C GLU A 148 -1.48 21.54 13.91
N VAL A 149 -0.85 21.85 12.78
CA VAL A 149 0.52 22.33 12.75
C VAL A 149 0.46 23.84 12.88
N GLU A 150 1.06 24.36 13.96
CA GLU A 150 1.25 25.80 14.13
C GLU A 150 2.07 26.34 12.95
N ASP A 151 1.65 27.48 12.39
CA ASP A 151 2.34 28.15 11.29
C ASP A 151 3.80 28.40 11.68
N GLY A 152 4.74 27.89 10.87
CA GLY A 152 6.18 28.00 11.10
C GLY A 152 6.84 26.79 11.79
N SER A 153 6.11 25.71 12.05
CA SER A 153 6.71 24.47 12.55
C SER A 153 7.63 23.83 11.50
N SER A 154 8.89 23.58 11.85
CA SER A 154 9.87 22.95 10.94
C SER A 154 10.10 21.48 11.27
N CYS A 155 10.16 20.65 10.23
CA CYS A 155 10.39 19.23 10.39
C CYS A 155 11.83 18.98 10.90
N PRO A 156 12.03 18.29 12.03
CA PRO A 156 13.35 18.14 12.65
C PRO A 156 14.32 17.25 11.84
N ILE A 157 13.86 16.59 10.79
CA ILE A 157 14.66 15.70 9.95
C ILE A 157 15.17 16.43 8.70
N CYS A 158 14.29 17.15 7.98
CA CYS A 158 14.65 17.85 6.74
C CYS A 158 14.83 19.35 6.91
N LEU A 159 14.45 19.90 8.07
CA LEU A 159 14.50 21.31 8.42
C LEU A 159 13.63 22.23 7.54
N ASN A 160 12.74 21.66 6.73
CA ASN A 160 11.77 22.42 5.95
C ASN A 160 10.53 22.74 6.81
N GLU A 161 9.93 23.89 6.55
CA GLU A 161 8.64 24.28 7.11
C GLU A 161 7.55 23.29 6.67
N MET A 162 6.67 22.96 7.61
CA MET A 162 5.56 22.05 7.40
C MET A 162 4.32 22.80 6.93
N LYS A 163 3.68 22.30 5.88
CA LYS A 163 2.45 22.89 5.32
C LYS A 163 1.22 22.08 5.71
N LYS A 164 0.04 22.73 5.76
CA LYS A 164 -1.23 22.11 6.14
C LYS A 164 -1.66 20.96 5.23
N GLU A 165 -1.18 20.96 3.99
CA GLU A 165 -1.49 19.91 3.00
C GLU A 165 -0.54 18.70 3.07
N GLU A 166 0.52 18.79 3.87
CA GLU A 166 1.53 17.73 4.01
C GLU A 166 1.14 16.73 5.10
N LYS A 167 1.40 15.44 4.85
CA LYS A 167 1.13 14.40 5.84
C LYS A 167 2.15 14.48 6.98
N ILE A 168 1.67 14.76 8.18
CA ILE A 168 2.49 15.02 9.36
C ILE A 168 2.11 14.04 10.46
N LEU A 169 3.14 13.54 11.15
CA LEU A 169 3.04 12.71 12.33
C LEU A 169 3.51 13.53 13.52
N ALA A 170 2.85 13.40 14.67
CA ALA A 170 3.33 13.98 15.91
C ALA A 170 3.78 12.89 16.87
N CYS A 171 4.89 13.13 17.57
CA CYS A 171 5.30 12.22 18.63
C CYS A 171 4.23 12.17 19.73
N GLY A 172 3.80 10.98 20.14
CA GLY A 172 2.84 10.82 21.24
C GLY A 172 3.32 11.34 22.60
N ALA A 173 4.63 11.52 22.79
CA ALA A 173 5.22 12.03 24.03
C ALA A 173 5.50 13.54 23.99
N CYS A 174 6.28 14.01 23.02
CA CYS A 174 6.70 15.42 22.97
C CYS A 174 5.92 16.26 21.95
N ARG A 175 4.93 15.67 21.26
CA ARG A 175 4.07 16.30 20.25
C ARG A 175 4.76 16.97 19.07
N ASN A 176 6.08 16.88 18.97
CA ASN A 176 6.82 17.47 17.86
C ASN A 176 6.39 16.87 16.52
N PRO A 177 5.97 17.73 15.56
CA PRO A 177 5.55 17.32 14.23
C PRO A 177 6.75 16.92 13.36
N ILE A 178 6.54 15.90 12.53
CA ILE A 178 7.53 15.34 11.60
C ILE A 178 6.78 14.92 10.34
N HIS A 179 7.30 15.23 9.15
CA HIS A 179 6.73 14.68 7.91
C HIS A 179 6.69 13.15 7.94
N GLU A 180 5.57 12.55 7.51
CA GLU A 180 5.40 11.09 7.43
C GLU A 180 6.55 10.42 6.65
N LEU A 181 6.94 11.00 5.51
CA LEU A 181 8.04 10.51 4.68
C LEU A 181 9.40 10.61 5.39
N CYS A 182 9.64 11.68 6.15
CA CYS A 182 10.88 11.88 6.88
C CYS A 182 11.00 10.87 8.04
N PHE A 183 9.91 10.65 8.76
CA PHE A 183 9.86 9.66 9.82
C PHE A 183 10.05 8.24 9.28
N ALA A 184 9.44 7.89 8.13
CA ALA A 184 9.61 6.59 7.49
C ALA A 184 11.09 6.31 7.13
N ARG A 185 11.83 7.33 6.65
CA ARG A 185 13.27 7.24 6.40
C ARG A 185 14.06 7.03 7.68
N TRP A 186 13.72 7.78 8.73
CA TRP A 186 14.33 7.63 10.05
C TRP A 186 14.16 6.21 10.60
N LYS A 187 12.95 5.64 10.54
CA LYS A 187 12.68 4.25 10.96
C LYS A 187 13.55 3.24 10.18
N LYS A 188 13.64 3.36 8.86
CA LYS A 188 14.48 2.46 8.03
C LYS A 188 15.96 2.49 8.39
N SER A 189 16.47 3.61 8.90
CA SER A 189 17.86 3.72 9.37
C SER A 189 18.12 2.94 10.68
N LYS A 190 17.08 2.45 11.36
CA LYS A 190 17.13 1.72 12.63
C LYS A 190 16.72 0.25 12.42
N VAL A 191 17.52 -0.48 11.65
CA VAL A 191 17.33 -1.93 11.50
C VAL A 191 17.47 -2.60 12.87
N ASN A 192 16.46 -3.38 13.28
CA ASN A 192 16.37 -4.13 14.56
C ASN A 192 16.25 -3.29 15.86
N ARG A 193 15.69 -2.08 15.83
CA ARG A 193 15.36 -1.33 17.05
C ARG A 193 13.95 -0.75 16.99
N ILE A 194 13.30 -0.66 18.15
CA ILE A 194 12.03 0.06 18.33
C ILE A 194 12.23 1.49 17.82
N PRO A 195 11.40 2.00 16.89
CA PRO A 195 11.54 3.36 16.41
C PRO A 195 11.42 4.34 17.58
N SER A 196 12.25 5.36 17.60
CA SER A 196 12.28 6.36 18.68
C SER A 196 12.18 7.76 18.12
N CYS A 197 11.61 8.68 18.90
CA CYS A 197 11.49 10.08 18.52
C CYS A 197 12.87 10.70 18.28
N VAL A 198 13.02 11.45 17.18
CA VAL A 198 14.27 12.19 16.90
C VAL A 198 14.54 13.29 17.94
N MET A 199 13.48 13.80 18.58
CA MET A 199 13.54 14.92 19.51
C MET A 199 13.70 14.44 20.95
N CYS A 200 12.76 13.64 21.46
CA CYS A 200 12.74 13.23 22.87
C CYS A 200 13.21 11.80 23.11
N ARG A 201 13.54 11.03 22.05
CA ARG A 201 13.93 9.60 22.11
C ARG A 201 12.90 8.65 22.74
N ALA A 202 11.72 9.13 23.10
CA ALA A 202 10.63 8.27 23.54
C ALA A 202 10.34 7.20 22.46
N PRO A 203 10.03 5.95 22.86
CA PRO A 203 9.67 4.90 21.91
C PRO A 203 8.40 5.31 21.17
N TRP A 204 8.42 5.19 19.85
CA TRP A 204 7.24 5.27 19.02
C TRP A 204 6.58 3.91 19.12
N LYS A 205 5.42 3.84 19.78
CA LYS A 205 4.65 2.61 19.89
C LYS A 205 4.24 2.20 18.47
N ASP A 206 4.65 1.02 18.01
CA ASP A 206 4.33 0.52 16.66
C ASP A 206 2.81 0.44 16.41
N ASP A 207 2.01 0.32 17.48
CA ASP A 207 0.53 0.34 17.42
C ASP A 207 -0.04 1.63 16.82
N ASP A 208 0.69 2.74 16.84
CA ASP A 208 0.25 4.04 16.28
C ASP A 208 0.77 4.29 14.85
N TYR A 209 1.52 3.37 14.24
CA TYR A 209 2.13 3.63 12.92
C TYR A 209 1.81 2.56 11.88
N ASP A 210 1.95 1.28 12.22
CA ASP A 210 1.57 0.20 11.29
C ASP A 210 0.05 0.01 11.24
N GLN A 211 -0.68 0.28 12.33
CA GLN A 211 -2.15 0.25 12.37
C GLN A 211 -2.80 1.47 11.69
N HIS A 212 -2.09 2.61 11.63
CA HIS A 212 -2.58 3.83 10.99
C HIS A 212 -2.19 3.94 9.51
N MET A 213 -1.16 3.22 9.05
CA MET A 213 -0.77 3.20 7.63
C MET A 213 -1.68 2.29 6.81
N TYR A 214 -2.09 1.16 7.35
CA TYR A 214 -2.94 0.18 6.68
C TYR A 214 -4.08 -0.23 7.60
N LEU A 215 -5.29 -0.34 7.03
CA LEU A 215 -6.38 -1.01 7.74
C LEU A 215 -5.99 -2.47 7.96
N ASN A 216 -5.92 -2.92 9.22
CA ASN A 216 -5.65 -4.31 9.56
C ASN A 216 -6.94 -4.99 10.04
N LEU A 217 -7.28 -6.11 9.42
CA LEU A 217 -8.47 -6.91 9.70
C LEU A 217 -8.17 -8.24 10.41
N SER A 218 -6.94 -8.45 10.91
CA SER A 218 -6.54 -9.72 11.55
C SER A 218 -7.38 -10.09 12.77
N ALA A 219 -7.91 -9.10 13.48
CA ALA A 219 -8.82 -9.30 14.60
C ALA A 219 -10.16 -9.93 14.17
N TYR A 220 -10.63 -9.61 12.97
CA TYR A 220 -11.91 -10.10 12.42
C TYR A 220 -11.75 -11.42 11.67
N THR A 221 -10.56 -11.73 11.14
CA THR A 221 -10.29 -13.00 10.46
C THR A 221 -10.16 -14.18 11.41
N ARG A 222 -9.77 -13.96 12.67
CA ARG A 222 -9.60 -15.05 13.67
C ARG A 222 -10.93 -15.49 14.27
N GLN A 223 -11.88 -14.58 14.44
CA GLN A 223 -13.18 -14.86 15.06
C GLN A 223 -14.07 -15.82 14.25
N LEU A 224 -13.74 -16.08 12.97
CA LEU A 224 -14.53 -16.94 12.08
C LEU A 224 -13.97 -18.37 11.96
N ASN A 225 -12.75 -18.62 12.46
CA ASN A 225 -12.13 -19.95 12.41
C ASN A 225 -12.34 -20.76 13.71
N ASP A 226 -12.94 -20.14 14.74
CA ASP A 226 -13.17 -20.76 16.06
C ASP A 226 -14.63 -21.27 16.25
N GLU A 227 -15.46 -21.21 15.20
CA GLU A 227 -16.87 -21.65 15.22
C GLU A 227 -17.17 -22.92 14.39
N ASP A 228 -16.14 -23.63 13.90
CA ASP A 228 -16.27 -24.94 13.21
C ASP A 228 -15.93 -26.13 14.12
#